data_AF-A0A7C5XR13-F1
#
_entry.id   AF-A0A7C5XR13-F1
#
_cell.length_a   1.000
_cell.length_b   1.000
_cell.length_c   1.000
_cell.angle_alpha   90.00
_cell.angle_beta   90.00
_cell.angle_gamma   90.00
#
_symmetry.space_group_name_H-M   'P 1'
#
loop_
_entity.id
_entity.type
_entity.pdbx_description
1 polymer ?
#
loop_
_entity_poly.entity_id
_entity_poly.type
_entity_poly.pdbx_seq_one_letter_code
_entity_poly.pdbx_strand_id
1 'polypeptide(L)'
;MAELSKIKMIIRNLPKVLESLASPDPEARTRAWDDVKFLVDTGNVRYLLPHRGYLRSLLWHRLQGVRDDAWSNLELMKSLGVEGVERSLTANKDTIKWSAWRNYRNLLSLGVISFDTLREVRISYWRLLRSRWATVRKKSWRLFVDLVKDGVFTAEDRERYKDFLRARKANVRILAWERAKELADLGFISPEELRELKDYLLELTRFESSVSKRAKRVAKVLGFL
;
A
#
# COMPACT_ATOMS: atom_id res chain seq x y z
N MET A 1 2.58 -34.77 -25.54
CA MET A 1 3.17 -35.70 -24.54
C MET A 1 3.91 -34.97 -23.42
N ALA A 2 4.82 -34.03 -23.72
CA ALA A 2 5.56 -33.28 -22.69
C ALA A 2 4.66 -32.43 -21.77
N GLU A 3 3.67 -31.73 -22.34
CA GLU A 3 2.73 -30.89 -21.58
C GLU A 3 1.92 -31.70 -20.56
N LEU A 4 1.26 -32.78 -21.00
CA LEU A 4 0.51 -33.68 -20.12
C LEU A 4 1.39 -34.29 -19.01
N SER A 5 2.66 -34.59 -19.31
CA SER A 5 3.61 -35.07 -18.32
C SER A 5 3.92 -34.00 -17.26
N LYS A 6 4.15 -32.75 -17.69
CA LYS A 6 4.35 -31.60 -16.79
C LYS A 6 3.10 -31.33 -15.93
N ILE A 7 1.91 -31.32 -16.52
CA ILE A 7 0.63 -31.16 -15.79
C ILE A 7 0.52 -32.22 -14.68
N LYS A 8 0.71 -33.50 -15.02
CA LYS A 8 0.66 -34.61 -14.04
C LYS A 8 1.71 -34.45 -12.95
N MET A 9 2.92 -34.02 -13.30
CA MET A 9 4.01 -33.79 -12.35
C MET A 9 3.67 -32.65 -11.37
N ILE A 10 3.16 -31.52 -11.86
CA ILE A 10 2.76 -30.38 -11.00
C ILE A 10 1.62 -30.80 -10.10
N ILE A 11 0.57 -31.43 -10.62
CA ILE A 11 -0.58 -31.88 -9.82
C ILE A 11 -0.14 -32.85 -8.72
N ARG A 12 0.73 -33.82 -9.05
CA ARG A 12 1.28 -34.78 -8.07
C ARG A 12 2.08 -34.07 -6.96
N ASN A 13 2.77 -32.99 -7.29
CA ASN A 13 3.59 -32.21 -6.35
C ASN A 13 2.91 -30.93 -5.86
N LEU A 14 1.61 -30.75 -6.10
CA LEU A 14 0.90 -29.50 -5.82
C LEU A 14 1.09 -29.00 -4.38
N PRO A 15 1.08 -29.85 -3.33
CA PRO A 15 1.36 -29.39 -1.97
C PRO A 15 2.71 -28.68 -1.84
N LYS A 16 3.77 -29.21 -2.47
CA LYS A 16 5.11 -28.61 -2.44
C LYS A 16 5.20 -27.33 -3.28
N VAL A 17 4.47 -27.28 -4.40
CA VAL A 17 4.35 -26.07 -5.23
C VAL A 17 3.70 -24.96 -4.39
N LEU A 18 2.58 -25.26 -3.72
CA LEU A 18 1.89 -24.30 -2.86
C LEU A 18 2.78 -23.84 -1.70
N GLU A 19 3.44 -24.76 -0.99
CA GLU A 19 4.39 -24.41 0.07
C GLU A 19 5.51 -23.47 -0.43
N SER A 20 6.02 -23.74 -1.63
CA SER A 20 7.08 -22.94 -2.26
C SER A 20 6.66 -21.51 -2.55
N LEU A 21 5.37 -21.20 -2.69
CA LEU A 21 4.86 -19.82 -2.82
C LEU A 21 5.16 -18.96 -1.58
N ALA A 22 5.36 -19.57 -0.41
CA ALA A 22 5.71 -18.89 0.83
C ALA A 22 7.21 -18.99 1.18
N SER A 23 8.03 -19.56 0.28
CA SER A 23 9.46 -19.78 0.50
C SER A 23 10.23 -18.48 0.76
N PRO A 24 11.24 -18.46 1.64
CA PRO A 24 12.17 -17.33 1.73
C PRO A 24 12.99 -17.15 0.44
N ASP A 25 13.21 -18.22 -0.34
CA ASP A 25 13.93 -18.18 -1.62
C ASP A 25 13.04 -17.57 -2.73
N PRO A 26 13.42 -16.42 -3.32
CA PRO A 26 12.70 -15.83 -4.44
C PRO A 26 12.57 -16.74 -5.65
N GLU A 27 13.59 -17.53 -5.98
CA GLU A 27 13.54 -18.37 -7.17
C GLU A 27 12.53 -19.51 -7.02
N ALA A 28 12.47 -20.12 -5.83
CA ALA A 28 11.43 -21.09 -5.50
C ALA A 28 10.03 -20.50 -5.63
N ARG A 29 9.82 -19.25 -5.20
CA ARG A 29 8.53 -18.57 -5.36
C ARG A 29 8.19 -18.32 -6.84
N THR A 30 9.16 -17.86 -7.64
CA THR A 30 8.96 -17.66 -9.09
C THR A 30 8.56 -18.96 -9.76
N ARG A 31 9.32 -20.05 -9.57
CA ARG A 31 8.98 -21.36 -10.16
C ARG A 31 7.60 -21.85 -9.72
N ALA A 32 7.24 -21.65 -8.46
CA ALA A 32 5.94 -22.04 -7.93
C ALA A 32 4.80 -21.23 -8.56
N TRP A 33 4.95 -19.91 -8.72
CA TRP A 33 3.97 -19.09 -9.41
C TRP A 33 3.83 -19.45 -10.89
N ASP A 34 4.94 -19.78 -11.57
CA ASP A 34 4.93 -20.26 -12.95
C ASP A 34 4.16 -21.59 -13.09
N ASP A 35 4.34 -22.51 -12.14
CA ASP A 35 3.59 -23.77 -12.11
C ASP A 35 2.09 -23.55 -11.87
N VAL A 36 1.73 -22.65 -10.96
CA VAL A 36 0.32 -22.27 -10.73
C VAL A 36 -0.27 -21.64 -12.00
N LYS A 37 0.44 -20.69 -12.62
CA LYS A 37 0.02 -20.05 -13.86
C LYS A 37 -0.16 -21.08 -14.97
N PHE A 38 0.79 -22.01 -15.12
CA PHE A 38 0.73 -23.07 -16.13
C PHE A 38 -0.50 -23.97 -15.96
N LEU A 39 -0.89 -24.30 -14.73
CA LEU A 39 -2.14 -25.03 -14.48
C LEU A 39 -3.38 -24.20 -14.89
N VAL A 40 -3.37 -22.89 -14.71
CA VAL A 40 -4.47 -22.02 -15.15
C VAL A 40 -4.53 -21.95 -16.67
N ASP A 41 -3.40 -21.66 -17.33
CA ASP A 41 -3.30 -21.52 -18.78
C ASP A 41 -3.70 -22.82 -19.52
N THR A 42 -3.47 -23.99 -18.90
CA THR A 42 -3.82 -25.31 -19.47
C THR A 42 -5.21 -25.80 -19.06
N GLY A 43 -6.05 -24.97 -18.43
CA GLY A 43 -7.42 -25.33 -18.05
C GLY A 43 -7.54 -26.27 -16.84
N ASN A 44 -6.46 -26.48 -16.09
CA ASN A 44 -6.41 -27.35 -14.91
C ASN A 44 -6.74 -26.60 -13.60
N VAL A 45 -7.54 -25.54 -13.69
CA VAL A 45 -7.91 -24.65 -12.56
C VAL A 45 -8.57 -25.38 -11.38
N ARG A 46 -9.27 -26.49 -11.63
CA ARG A 46 -10.01 -27.26 -10.60
C ARG A 46 -9.14 -27.69 -9.43
N TYR A 47 -7.85 -27.94 -9.67
CA TYR A 47 -6.91 -28.34 -8.63
C TYR A 47 -6.50 -27.18 -7.71
N LEU A 48 -6.67 -25.93 -8.17
CA LEU A 48 -6.30 -24.72 -7.43
C LEU A 48 -7.49 -24.11 -6.65
N LEU A 49 -8.73 -24.40 -7.05
CA LEU A 49 -9.94 -23.85 -6.41
C LEU A 49 -10.03 -24.08 -4.89
N PRO A 50 -9.65 -25.26 -4.34
CA PRO A 50 -9.62 -25.47 -2.89
C PRO A 50 -8.60 -24.61 -2.15
N HIS A 51 -7.60 -24.07 -2.85
CA HIS A 51 -6.47 -23.34 -2.28
C HIS A 51 -6.60 -21.82 -2.41
N ARG A 52 -7.73 -21.29 -2.90
CA ARG A 52 -7.98 -19.84 -3.02
C ARG A 52 -7.77 -19.09 -1.71
N GLY A 53 -8.19 -19.67 -0.60
CA GLY A 53 -7.96 -19.10 0.73
C GLY A 53 -6.48 -19.04 1.11
N TYR A 54 -5.69 -20.06 0.73
CA TYR A 54 -4.24 -20.08 0.93
C TYR A 54 -3.56 -19.03 0.05
N LEU A 55 -3.90 -18.97 -1.24
CA LEU A 55 -3.38 -17.95 -2.15
C LEU A 55 -3.62 -16.56 -1.57
N ARG A 56 -4.86 -16.24 -1.17
CA ARG A 56 -5.17 -14.98 -0.48
C ARG A 56 -4.27 -14.74 0.72
N SER A 57 -4.00 -15.75 1.54
CA SER A 57 -3.19 -15.61 2.76
C SER A 57 -1.76 -15.15 2.48
N LEU A 58 -1.23 -15.36 1.26
CA LEU A 58 0.09 -14.87 0.85
C LEU A 58 0.18 -13.34 0.89
N LEU A 59 -0.92 -12.62 0.64
CA LEU A 59 -1.01 -11.15 0.77
C LEU A 59 -0.88 -10.68 2.23
N TRP A 60 -1.10 -11.56 3.21
CA TRP A 60 -0.93 -11.30 4.65
C TRP A 60 0.35 -11.93 5.22
N HIS A 61 1.19 -12.53 4.37
CA HIS A 61 2.36 -13.25 4.84
C HIS A 61 3.37 -12.32 5.55
N ARG A 62 4.17 -12.86 6.47
CA ARG A 62 5.15 -12.08 7.25
C ARG A 62 6.29 -11.53 6.38
N LEU A 63 6.75 -12.32 5.40
CA LEU A 63 7.82 -11.94 4.50
C LEU A 63 7.32 -10.96 3.45
N GLN A 64 8.03 -9.85 3.25
CA GLN A 64 7.65 -8.87 2.25
C GLN A 64 7.71 -9.44 0.83
N GLY A 65 8.75 -10.23 0.50
CA GLY A 65 8.88 -10.84 -0.83
C GLY A 65 7.67 -11.71 -1.21
N VAL A 66 7.18 -12.54 -0.29
CA VAL A 66 5.95 -13.34 -0.50
C VAL A 66 4.74 -12.45 -0.80
N ARG A 67 4.57 -11.34 -0.07
CA ARG A 67 3.46 -10.40 -0.34
C ARG A 67 3.63 -9.72 -1.69
N ASP A 68 4.84 -9.25 -2.00
CA ASP A 68 5.15 -8.54 -3.25
C ASP A 68 4.90 -9.47 -4.47
N ASP A 69 5.24 -10.76 -4.37
CA ASP A 69 4.98 -11.75 -5.42
C ASP A 69 3.47 -12.07 -5.53
N ALA A 70 2.76 -12.17 -4.41
CA ALA A 70 1.30 -12.33 -4.42
C ALA A 70 0.59 -11.13 -5.07
N TRP A 71 1.02 -9.89 -4.79
CA TRP A 71 0.50 -8.69 -5.45
C TRP A 71 0.81 -8.67 -6.96
N SER A 72 1.98 -9.19 -7.36
CA SER A 72 2.37 -9.29 -8.77
C SER A 72 1.55 -10.33 -9.53
N ASN A 73 0.99 -11.32 -8.83
CA ASN A 73 0.13 -12.36 -9.39
C ASN A 73 -1.36 -12.13 -9.09
N LEU A 74 -1.77 -10.89 -8.83
CA LEU A 74 -3.15 -10.56 -8.46
C LEU A 74 -4.15 -10.89 -9.59
N GLU A 75 -3.77 -10.73 -10.85
CA GLU A 75 -4.62 -11.09 -12.00
C GLU A 75 -4.92 -12.59 -12.02
N LEU A 76 -3.91 -13.42 -11.76
CA LEU A 76 -4.05 -14.87 -11.64
C LEU A 76 -4.94 -15.25 -10.45
N MET A 77 -4.80 -14.57 -9.32
CA MET A 77 -5.68 -14.76 -8.18
C MET A 77 -7.13 -14.37 -8.51
N LYS A 78 -7.33 -13.28 -9.26
CA LYS A 78 -8.64 -12.85 -9.73
C LYS A 78 -9.26 -13.87 -10.69
N SER A 79 -8.50 -14.41 -11.64
CA SER A 79 -9.01 -15.43 -12.58
C SER A 79 -9.40 -16.73 -11.88
N LEU A 80 -8.74 -17.05 -10.77
CA LEU A 80 -9.12 -18.14 -9.87
C LEU A 80 -10.33 -17.81 -8.97
N GLY A 81 -10.87 -16.60 -8.99
CA GLY A 81 -11.96 -16.17 -8.11
C GLY A 81 -11.55 -16.12 -6.65
N VAL A 82 -10.35 -15.65 -6.34
CA VAL A 82 -9.90 -15.41 -4.96
C VAL A 82 -10.60 -14.17 -4.39
N GLU A 83 -11.50 -14.39 -3.43
CA GLU A 83 -12.29 -13.33 -2.78
C GLU A 83 -11.65 -12.78 -1.51
N GLY A 84 -11.96 -11.54 -1.13
CA GLY A 84 -11.54 -10.97 0.14
C GLY A 84 -10.13 -10.35 0.11
N VAL A 85 -9.56 -10.11 -1.07
CA VAL A 85 -8.27 -9.43 -1.26
C VAL A 85 -8.31 -8.01 -0.70
N GLU A 86 -9.43 -7.30 -0.91
CA GLU A 86 -9.70 -5.93 -0.50
C GLU A 86 -9.60 -5.74 1.03
N ARG A 87 -9.84 -6.80 1.81
CA ARG A 87 -9.67 -6.80 3.27
C ARG A 87 -8.24 -6.44 3.71
N SER A 88 -7.25 -6.55 2.82
CA SER A 88 -5.88 -6.12 3.13
C SER A 88 -5.80 -4.60 3.35
N LEU A 89 -6.67 -3.81 2.71
CA LEU A 89 -6.71 -2.34 2.85
C LEU A 89 -7.05 -1.90 4.28
N THR A 90 -7.78 -2.73 5.04
CA THR A 90 -8.18 -2.44 6.42
C THR A 90 -7.43 -3.27 7.46
N ALA A 91 -6.43 -4.06 7.04
CA ALA A 91 -5.69 -4.97 7.92
C ALA A 91 -5.07 -4.28 9.15
N ASN A 92 -5.10 -4.93 10.31
CA ASN A 92 -4.56 -4.36 11.55
C ASN A 92 -3.04 -4.10 11.49
N LYS A 93 -2.27 -4.98 10.85
CA LYS A 93 -0.81 -4.83 10.71
C LYS A 93 -0.48 -3.76 9.65
N ASP A 94 0.28 -2.75 10.03
CA ASP A 94 0.69 -1.65 9.15
C ASP A 94 1.42 -2.11 7.89
N THR A 95 2.25 -3.16 7.96
CA THR A 95 3.01 -3.67 6.82
C THR A 95 2.11 -4.33 5.76
N ILE A 96 1.07 -5.05 6.20
CA ILE A 96 0.08 -5.67 5.32
C ILE A 96 -0.80 -4.58 4.70
N LYS A 97 -1.33 -3.69 5.56
CA LYS A 97 -2.12 -2.54 5.13
C LYS A 97 -1.38 -1.71 4.09
N TRP A 98 -0.14 -1.34 4.38
CA TRP A 98 0.73 -0.63 3.44
C TRP A 98 0.90 -1.37 2.11
N SER A 99 1.12 -2.69 2.13
CA SER A 99 1.29 -3.46 0.89
C SER A 99 0.04 -3.44 0.00
N ALA A 100 -1.16 -3.45 0.59
CA ALA A 100 -2.39 -3.29 -0.17
C ALA A 100 -2.56 -1.88 -0.73
N TRP A 101 -2.40 -0.86 0.11
CA TRP A 101 -2.53 0.52 -0.35
C TRP A 101 -1.50 0.88 -1.42
N ARG A 102 -0.27 0.35 -1.36
CA ARG A 102 0.71 0.51 -2.45
C ARG A 102 0.20 -0.03 -3.81
N ASN A 103 -0.68 -1.04 -3.78
CA ASN A 103 -1.20 -1.73 -4.96
C ASN A 103 -2.65 -1.33 -5.29
N TYR A 104 -3.19 -0.23 -4.74
CA TYR A 104 -4.58 0.18 -4.96
C TYR A 104 -4.93 0.40 -6.45
N ARG A 105 -4.00 0.95 -7.24
CA ARG A 105 -4.20 1.12 -8.68
C ARG A 105 -4.36 -0.23 -9.38
N ASN A 106 -3.59 -1.24 -8.98
CA ASN A 106 -3.72 -2.60 -9.53
C ASN A 106 -5.09 -3.18 -9.16
N LEU A 107 -5.50 -3.05 -7.90
CA LEU A 107 -6.83 -3.46 -7.43
C LEU A 107 -7.97 -2.80 -8.22
N LEU A 108 -7.87 -1.50 -8.50
CA LEU A 108 -8.84 -0.77 -9.33
C LEU A 108 -8.81 -1.23 -10.79
N SER A 109 -7.62 -1.34 -11.38
CA SER A 109 -7.46 -1.72 -12.79
C SER A 109 -7.99 -3.12 -13.08
N LEU A 110 -7.82 -4.03 -12.13
CA LEU A 110 -8.37 -5.37 -12.18
C LEU A 110 -9.81 -5.43 -11.69
N GLY A 111 -10.47 -4.33 -11.33
CA GLY A 111 -11.85 -4.34 -10.84
C GLY A 111 -12.06 -5.23 -9.61
N VAL A 112 -11.03 -5.45 -8.80
CA VAL A 112 -11.13 -6.13 -7.49
C VAL A 112 -11.84 -5.23 -6.48
N ILE A 113 -11.68 -3.91 -6.64
CA ILE A 113 -12.38 -2.88 -5.88
C ILE A 113 -12.83 -1.75 -6.81
N SER A 114 -13.79 -0.94 -6.37
CA SER A 114 -14.12 0.34 -6.99
C SER A 114 -13.49 1.52 -6.26
N PHE A 115 -13.59 2.72 -6.84
CA PHE A 115 -13.22 3.96 -6.16
C PHE A 115 -14.08 4.22 -4.91
N ASP A 116 -15.36 3.83 -4.94
CA ASP A 116 -16.25 3.97 -3.79
C ASP A 116 -15.78 3.09 -2.63
N THR A 117 -15.40 1.85 -2.90
CA THR A 117 -14.80 0.96 -1.88
C THR A 117 -13.55 1.60 -1.27
N LEU A 118 -12.65 2.18 -2.08
CA LEU A 118 -11.47 2.89 -1.57
C LEU A 118 -11.85 4.06 -0.67
N ARG A 119 -12.84 4.85 -1.07
CA ARG A 119 -13.33 5.98 -0.29
C ARG A 119 -13.91 5.52 1.04
N GLU A 120 -14.69 4.45 1.07
CA GLU A 120 -15.25 3.89 2.31
C GLU A 120 -14.15 3.45 3.28
N VAL A 121 -13.11 2.78 2.78
CA VAL A 121 -12.03 2.24 3.63
C VAL A 121 -10.90 3.23 3.90
N ARG A 122 -10.90 4.43 3.28
CA ARG A 122 -9.81 5.44 3.40
C ARG A 122 -9.52 5.85 4.84
N ILE A 123 -10.49 5.69 5.75
CA ILE A 123 -10.27 5.95 7.17
C ILE A 123 -9.14 5.09 7.77
N SER A 124 -8.97 3.87 7.25
CA SER A 124 -7.90 2.96 7.65
C SER A 124 -6.51 3.47 7.23
N TYR A 125 -6.43 4.21 6.14
CA TYR A 125 -5.19 4.77 5.61
C TYR A 125 -4.60 5.85 6.51
N TRP A 126 -5.44 6.67 7.16
CA TRP A 126 -4.99 7.68 8.13
C TRP A 126 -4.11 7.09 9.23
N ARG A 127 -4.32 5.82 9.60
CA ARG A 127 -3.49 5.11 10.58
C ARG A 127 -2.05 4.91 10.06
N LEU A 128 -1.86 4.69 8.75
CA LEU A 128 -0.53 4.53 8.14
C LEU A 128 0.31 5.81 8.23
N LEU A 129 -0.31 6.98 8.11
CA LEU A 129 0.36 8.28 8.27
C LEU A 129 0.92 8.50 9.69
N ARG A 130 0.44 7.71 10.65
CA ARG A 130 0.90 7.67 12.06
C ARG A 130 1.62 6.35 12.41
N SER A 131 1.93 5.51 11.42
CA SER A 131 2.53 4.19 11.64
C SER A 131 3.74 4.27 12.57
N ARG A 132 3.91 3.30 13.46
CA ARG A 132 5.10 3.19 14.34
C ARG A 132 6.36 2.94 13.51
N TRP A 133 6.24 2.26 12.38
CA TRP A 133 7.33 1.95 11.47
C TRP A 133 7.67 3.17 10.60
N ALA A 134 8.85 3.76 10.82
CA ALA A 134 9.27 4.97 10.12
C ALA A 134 9.24 4.82 8.58
N THR A 135 9.64 3.67 8.06
CA THR A 135 9.63 3.38 6.62
C THR A 135 8.22 3.35 6.05
N VAL A 136 7.27 2.66 6.72
CA VAL A 136 5.86 2.63 6.30
C VAL A 136 5.29 4.05 6.34
N ARG A 137 5.51 4.76 7.44
CA ARG A 137 5.02 6.13 7.61
C ARG A 137 5.50 7.05 6.50
N LYS A 138 6.81 7.08 6.21
CA LYS A 138 7.40 7.89 5.13
C LYS A 138 6.84 7.52 3.75
N LYS A 139 6.72 6.22 3.45
CA LYS A 139 6.15 5.75 2.19
C LYS A 139 4.67 6.13 2.05
N SER A 140 3.91 6.07 3.15
CA SER A 140 2.49 6.42 3.18
C SER A 140 2.26 7.92 2.96
N TRP A 141 3.13 8.79 3.48
CA TRP A 141 3.02 10.22 3.17
C TRP A 141 3.27 10.55 1.70
N ARG A 142 4.13 9.79 1.01
CA ARG A 142 4.32 9.94 -0.45
C ARG A 142 3.08 9.47 -1.20
N LEU A 143 2.61 8.26 -0.91
CA LEU A 143 1.41 7.70 -1.52
C LEU A 143 0.14 8.52 -1.20
N PHE A 144 0.10 9.25 -0.10
CA PHE A 144 -1.04 10.13 0.22
C PHE A 144 -1.25 11.21 -0.86
N VAL A 145 -0.16 11.78 -1.39
CA VAL A 145 -0.25 12.76 -2.49
C VAL A 145 -0.84 12.13 -3.74
N ASP A 146 -0.41 10.90 -4.07
CA ASP A 146 -0.97 10.13 -5.18
C ASP A 146 -2.47 9.85 -4.98
N LEU A 147 -2.88 9.49 -3.75
CA LEU A 147 -4.28 9.21 -3.43
C LEU A 147 -5.17 10.47 -3.49
N VAL A 148 -4.61 11.65 -3.17
CA VAL A 148 -5.29 12.93 -3.36
C VAL A 148 -5.42 13.24 -4.86
N LYS A 149 -4.33 13.09 -5.62
CA LYS A 149 -4.32 13.29 -7.07
C LYS A 149 -5.34 12.39 -7.78
N ASP A 150 -5.47 11.16 -7.33
CA ASP A 150 -6.41 10.18 -7.87
C ASP A 150 -7.85 10.35 -7.32
N GLY A 151 -8.11 11.33 -6.45
CA GLY A 151 -9.46 11.64 -5.94
C GLY A 151 -10.00 10.63 -4.91
N VAL A 152 -9.12 9.84 -4.28
CA VAL A 152 -9.45 8.98 -3.13
C VAL A 152 -9.67 9.83 -1.87
N PHE A 153 -8.86 10.88 -1.69
CA PHE A 153 -9.06 11.91 -0.69
C PHE A 153 -9.45 13.21 -1.36
N THR A 154 -10.45 13.90 -0.81
CA THR A 154 -11.05 15.12 -1.38
C THR A 154 -11.01 16.27 -0.39
N ALA A 155 -11.52 17.44 -0.76
CA ALA A 155 -11.59 18.59 0.15
C ALA A 155 -12.32 18.30 1.48
N GLU A 156 -13.23 17.32 1.52
CA GLU A 156 -13.91 16.88 2.75
C GLU A 156 -12.95 16.32 3.80
N ASP A 157 -11.81 15.79 3.36
CA ASP A 157 -10.80 15.18 4.21
C ASP A 157 -9.77 16.20 4.76
N ARG A 158 -9.90 17.48 4.37
CA ARG A 158 -8.91 18.53 4.63
C ARG A 158 -8.70 18.81 6.11
N GLU A 159 -9.77 18.89 6.91
CA GLU A 159 -9.63 19.14 8.35
C GLU A 159 -8.81 18.05 9.04
N ARG A 160 -9.00 16.80 8.62
CA ARG A 160 -8.21 15.69 9.15
C ARG A 160 -6.75 15.79 8.77
N TYR A 161 -6.42 16.35 7.60
CA TYR A 161 -5.04 16.68 7.25
C TYR A 161 -4.47 17.82 8.09
N LYS A 162 -5.24 18.86 8.40
CA LYS A 162 -4.81 19.95 9.31
C LYS A 162 -4.41 19.41 10.69
N ASP A 163 -5.08 18.38 11.21
CA ASP A 163 -4.66 17.71 12.45
C ASP A 163 -3.22 17.15 12.37
N PHE A 164 -2.79 16.70 11.19
CA PHE A 164 -1.42 16.25 11.00
C PHE A 164 -0.42 17.40 10.97
N LEU A 165 -0.79 18.55 10.41
CA LEU A 165 0.03 19.77 10.44
C LEU A 165 0.21 20.31 11.87
N ARG A 166 -0.75 20.03 12.75
CA ARG A 166 -0.72 20.38 14.19
C ARG A 166 -0.17 19.26 15.09
N ALA A 167 0.09 18.07 14.54
CA ALA A 167 0.34 16.86 15.34
C ALA A 167 1.45 17.02 16.39
N ARG A 168 1.19 16.63 17.65
CA ARG A 168 2.17 16.73 18.76
C ARG A 168 3.51 16.03 18.47
N LYS A 169 3.48 14.92 17.73
CA LYS A 169 4.71 14.18 17.38
C LYS A 169 5.41 14.87 16.21
N ALA A 170 6.56 15.49 16.49
CA ALA A 170 7.38 16.21 15.51
C ALA A 170 7.65 15.41 14.22
N ASN A 171 7.97 14.12 14.34
CA ASN A 171 8.21 13.23 13.20
C ASN A 171 6.97 12.95 12.32
N VAL A 172 5.76 13.07 12.88
CA VAL A 172 4.52 12.98 12.10
C VAL A 172 4.22 14.33 11.47
N ARG A 173 4.31 15.40 12.28
CA ARG A 173 4.04 16.78 11.85
C ARG A 173 4.90 17.19 10.66
N ILE A 174 6.21 16.94 10.72
CA ILE A 174 7.12 17.31 9.63
C ILE A 174 6.83 16.59 8.31
N LEU A 175 6.36 15.34 8.37
CA LEU A 175 6.03 14.60 7.14
C LEU A 175 4.77 15.15 6.46
N ALA A 176 3.81 15.66 7.24
CA ALA A 176 2.66 16.37 6.69
C ALA A 176 3.11 17.66 6.00
N TRP A 177 3.89 18.49 6.70
CA TRP A 177 4.41 19.74 6.15
C TRP A 177 5.26 19.55 4.89
N GLU A 178 6.07 18.50 4.82
CA GLU A 178 6.86 18.18 3.62
C GLU A 178 6.03 17.87 2.38
N ARG A 179 4.73 17.56 2.52
CA ARG A 179 3.79 17.35 1.40
C ARG A 179 2.87 18.56 1.19
N ALA A 180 2.91 19.55 2.07
CA ALA A 180 1.94 20.65 2.08
C ALA A 180 1.92 21.45 0.78
N LYS A 181 3.09 21.74 0.19
CA LYS A 181 3.16 22.44 -1.09
C LYS A 181 2.49 21.62 -2.20
N GLU A 182 2.85 20.36 -2.35
CA GLU A 182 2.28 19.46 -3.37
C GLU A 182 0.76 19.34 -3.21
N LEU A 183 0.28 19.21 -1.97
CA LEU A 183 -1.16 19.14 -1.69
C LEU A 183 -1.88 20.47 -1.95
N ALA A 184 -1.21 21.60 -1.77
CA ALA A 184 -1.76 22.90 -2.11
C ALA A 184 -1.82 23.12 -3.63
N ASP A 185 -0.78 22.70 -4.36
CA ASP A 185 -0.76 22.72 -5.83
C ASP A 185 -1.88 21.85 -6.42
N LEU A 186 -2.29 20.79 -5.72
CA LEU A 186 -3.45 19.93 -6.07
C LEU A 186 -4.81 20.50 -5.62
N GLY A 187 -4.85 21.66 -4.95
CA GLY A 187 -6.08 22.26 -4.43
C GLY A 187 -6.71 21.53 -3.23
N PHE A 188 -6.00 20.58 -2.61
CA PHE A 188 -6.50 19.83 -1.46
C PHE A 188 -6.58 20.71 -0.19
N ILE A 189 -5.62 21.64 -0.03
CA ILE A 189 -5.57 22.66 1.02
C ILE A 189 -5.14 24.00 0.40
N SER A 190 -5.68 25.13 0.84
CA SER A 190 -5.28 26.42 0.29
C SER A 190 -3.94 26.92 0.88
N PRO A 191 -3.18 27.75 0.15
CA PRO A 191 -2.03 28.46 0.71
C PRO A 191 -2.37 29.31 1.94
N GLU A 192 -3.56 29.89 2.00
CA GLU A 192 -4.05 30.70 3.12
C GLU A 192 -4.20 29.84 4.38
N GLU A 193 -4.82 28.66 4.26
CA GLU A 193 -4.95 27.70 5.35
C GLU A 193 -3.57 27.23 5.86
N LEU A 194 -2.58 27.09 4.98
CA LEU A 194 -1.21 26.78 5.39
C LEU A 194 -0.56 27.95 6.15
N ARG A 195 -0.80 29.20 5.72
CA ARG A 195 -0.28 30.39 6.41
C ARG A 195 -0.87 30.53 7.81
N GLU A 196 -2.15 30.24 8.00
CA GLU A 196 -2.79 30.23 9.33
C GLU A 196 -2.15 29.21 10.28
N LEU A 197 -1.59 28.12 9.75
CA LEU A 197 -0.97 27.04 10.52
C LEU A 197 0.56 27.14 10.63
N LYS A 198 1.17 28.19 10.05
CA LYS A 198 2.63 28.31 9.92
C LYS A 198 3.38 28.16 11.25
N ASP A 199 2.79 28.63 12.35
CA ASP A 199 3.45 28.61 13.66
C ASP A 199 3.76 27.18 14.12
N TYR A 200 2.91 26.21 13.78
CA TYR A 200 3.17 24.79 14.08
C TYR A 200 4.38 24.22 13.32
N LEU A 201 4.71 24.77 12.15
CA LEU A 201 5.94 24.45 11.41
C LEU A 201 7.14 25.18 12.01
N LEU A 202 7.01 26.47 12.31
CA LEU A 202 8.09 27.29 12.88
C LEU A 202 8.50 26.82 14.29
N GLU A 203 7.58 26.27 15.07
CA GLU A 203 7.91 25.57 16.32
C GLU A 203 8.94 24.45 16.12
N LEU A 204 8.87 23.71 15.00
CA LEU A 204 9.81 22.63 14.72
C LEU A 204 11.22 23.13 14.41
N THR A 205 11.41 24.43 14.13
CA THR A 205 12.73 24.99 13.82
C THR A 205 13.52 25.44 15.04
N ARG A 206 12.86 25.52 16.22
CA ARG A 206 13.43 26.10 17.46
C ARG A 206 14.60 25.31 18.05
N PHE A 207 14.62 23.99 17.88
CA PHE A 207 15.64 23.11 18.46
C PHE A 207 16.47 22.45 17.37
N GLU A 208 17.78 22.32 17.57
CA GLU A 208 18.64 21.64 16.60
C GLU A 208 18.33 20.14 16.53
N SER A 209 17.88 19.68 15.37
CA SER A 209 17.57 18.28 15.11
C SER A 209 17.47 18.02 13.61
N SER A 210 17.42 16.75 13.21
CA SER A 210 17.12 16.36 11.83
C SER A 210 15.74 16.87 11.39
N VAL A 211 14.78 16.94 12.31
CA VAL A 211 13.44 17.51 12.06
C VAL A 211 13.53 19.02 11.83
N SER A 212 14.30 19.76 12.62
CA SER A 212 14.47 21.21 12.45
C SER A 212 15.12 21.57 11.12
N LYS A 213 16.16 20.83 10.70
CA LYS A 213 16.76 21.02 9.37
C LYS A 213 15.74 20.83 8.24
N ARG A 214 14.83 19.85 8.38
CA ARG A 214 13.74 19.61 7.42
C ARG A 214 12.70 20.72 7.49
N ALA A 215 12.28 21.12 8.69
CA ALA A 215 11.29 22.17 8.91
C ALA A 215 11.75 23.52 8.32
N LYS A 216 13.01 23.91 8.54
CA LYS A 216 13.60 25.12 7.93
C LYS A 216 13.53 25.08 6.40
N ARG A 217 13.82 23.93 5.77
CA ARG A 217 13.69 23.78 4.31
C ARG A 217 12.24 23.93 3.86
N VAL A 218 11.29 23.29 4.54
CA VAL A 218 9.87 23.39 4.19
C VAL A 218 9.36 24.82 4.38
N ALA A 219 9.72 25.48 5.48
CA ALA A 219 9.33 26.87 5.74
C ALA A 219 9.83 27.82 4.65
N LYS A 220 11.08 27.66 4.18
CA LYS A 220 11.61 28.42 3.04
C LYS A 220 10.83 28.18 1.76
N VAL A 221 10.52 26.91 1.44
CA VAL A 221 9.74 26.53 0.26
C VAL A 221 8.33 27.15 0.29
N LEU A 222 7.74 27.28 1.48
CA LEU A 222 6.42 27.88 1.67
C LEU A 222 6.46 29.41 1.86
N GLY A 223 7.64 30.03 1.89
CA GLY A 223 7.79 31.48 2.12
C GLY A 223 7.45 31.94 3.54
N PHE A 224 7.63 31.07 4.54
CA PHE A 224 7.41 31.39 5.96
C PHE A 224 8.68 31.86 6.69
N LEU A 225 9.85 31.63 6.08
CA LEU A 225 11.19 32.06 6.48
C LEU A 225 11.98 32.44 5.23
#